data_AF-A0A9X7LWY5-F1
#
_entry.id   AF-A0A9X7LWY5-F1
#
_cell.length_a   1.000
_cell.length_b   1.000
_cell.length_c   1.000
_cell.angle_alpha   90.00
_cell.angle_beta   90.00
_cell.angle_gamma   90.00
#
_symmetry.space_group_name_H-M   'P 1'
#
loop_
_entity.id
_entity.type
_entity.pdbx_description
1 polymer ?
#
loop_
_entity_poly.entity_id
_entity_poly.type
_entity_poly.pdbx_seq_one_letter_code
_entity_poly.pdbx_strand_id
1 'polypeptide(L)'
;MKLRNNKSIFIPSILACCSFMIAAPCSAAALPTGENIIDSSRQVVDVSPNQPGGSTAYQYTGSEWLDITQIFQKNNTVYLRLAPEGAMDAPGPVVLPKKMNDLFIKNTNILKGWYMYKYMRYIKYPNVQELRFDFYDKNQQYQGTASTTYWLP
;
A
#
# COMPACT_ATOMS: atom_id res chain seq x y z
N MET A 1 15.74 -40.95 -37.01
CA MET A 1 15.98 -39.79 -36.12
C MET A 1 15.94 -38.53 -36.98
N LYS A 2 14.99 -37.62 -36.74
CA LYS A 2 14.80 -36.36 -37.48
C LYS A 2 15.69 -35.27 -36.87
N LEU A 3 16.36 -34.47 -37.71
CA LEU A 3 16.74 -33.11 -37.34
C LEU A 3 16.58 -32.19 -38.57
N ARG A 4 15.80 -31.13 -38.38
CA ARG A 4 15.36 -30.17 -39.40
C ARG A 4 16.24 -28.91 -39.37
N ASN A 5 16.37 -28.35 -40.57
CA ASN A 5 16.99 -27.10 -41.01
C ASN A 5 16.64 -25.86 -40.17
N ASN A 6 17.53 -24.87 -40.19
CA ASN A 6 17.19 -23.43 -40.17
C ASN A 6 18.20 -22.65 -41.05
N LYS A 7 17.77 -22.19 -42.22
CA LYS A 7 18.43 -21.13 -43.00
C LYS A 7 17.49 -19.93 -42.98
N SER A 8 17.97 -18.79 -42.47
CA SER A 8 17.24 -17.52 -42.53
C SER A 8 17.83 -16.69 -43.67
N ILE A 9 16.97 -16.27 -44.59
CA ILE A 9 17.28 -15.48 -45.79
C ILE A 9 16.68 -14.08 -45.62
N PHE A 10 17.51 -13.07 -45.86
CA PHE A 10 17.20 -11.64 -45.97
C PHE A 10 16.24 -11.35 -47.12
N ILE A 11 15.27 -10.44 -46.93
CA ILE A 11 14.56 -9.75 -48.03
C ILE A 11 14.36 -8.26 -47.66
N PRO A 12 14.72 -7.30 -48.54
CA PRO A 12 14.52 -5.87 -48.33
C PRO A 12 13.35 -5.26 -49.13
N SER A 13 12.75 -4.21 -48.55
CA SER A 13 12.31 -2.94 -49.18
C SER A 13 11.08 -2.84 -50.12
N ILE A 14 10.42 -1.66 -49.97
CA ILE A 14 9.54 -0.84 -50.86
C ILE A 14 8.10 -1.30 -51.18
N LEU A 15 7.08 -0.47 -50.88
CA LEU A 15 6.27 0.26 -51.89
C LEU A 15 5.19 1.17 -51.24
N ALA A 16 5.01 2.35 -51.83
CA ALA A 16 4.13 3.45 -51.44
C ALA A 16 2.63 3.22 -51.74
N CYS A 17 1.76 4.05 -51.16
CA CYS A 17 0.85 4.97 -51.86
C CYS A 17 -0.30 5.46 -50.97
N CYS A 18 -0.42 6.78 -50.86
CA CYS A 18 -1.56 7.53 -50.35
C CYS A 18 -2.86 7.18 -51.11
N SER A 19 -4.01 7.19 -50.41
CA SER A 19 -5.23 7.94 -50.81
C SER A 19 -6.42 7.47 -49.98
N PHE A 20 -6.93 8.31 -49.07
CA PHE A 20 -8.37 8.38 -48.81
C PHE A 20 -8.75 9.86 -48.53
N MET A 21 -9.43 10.45 -49.52
CA MET A 21 -10.08 11.75 -49.43
C MET A 21 -11.51 11.59 -48.89
N ILE A 22 -11.76 12.24 -47.76
CA ILE A 22 -12.88 13.17 -47.44
C ILE A 22 -14.31 12.83 -47.92
N ALA A 23 -15.24 12.70 -46.96
CA ALA A 23 -16.45 13.53 -46.88
C ALA A 23 -17.17 13.39 -45.51
N ALA A 24 -17.36 14.53 -44.83
CA ALA A 24 -18.29 14.75 -43.70
C ALA A 24 -19.63 15.30 -44.26
N PRO A 25 -20.74 15.52 -43.48
CA PRO A 25 -20.73 16.52 -42.41
C PRO A 25 -21.69 16.31 -41.20
N CYS A 26 -21.48 17.18 -40.21
CA CYS A 26 -22.47 17.76 -39.26
C CYS A 26 -23.29 16.80 -38.37
N SER A 27 -23.21 16.95 -37.04
CA SER A 27 -23.59 18.19 -36.37
C SER A 27 -22.71 18.56 -35.17
N ALA A 28 -22.60 19.87 -35.01
CA ALA A 28 -21.91 20.58 -33.95
C ALA A 28 -22.55 20.39 -32.57
N ALA A 29 -21.70 20.32 -31.54
CA ALA A 29 -21.95 20.98 -30.25
C ALA A 29 -20.60 21.47 -29.70
N ALA A 30 -20.64 22.66 -29.10
CA ALA A 30 -19.52 23.56 -28.85
C ALA A 30 -18.41 23.08 -27.89
N LEU A 31 -17.21 23.60 -28.17
CA LEU A 31 -16.02 23.79 -27.30
C LEU A 31 -16.39 24.58 -26.01
N PRO A 32 -15.65 24.43 -24.88
CA PRO A 32 -14.31 25.01 -24.81
C PRO A 32 -13.22 24.16 -24.12
N THR A 33 -12.04 24.24 -24.73
CA THR A 33 -10.73 24.54 -24.14
C THR A 33 -10.51 24.17 -22.68
N GLY A 34 -9.68 23.16 -22.50
CA GLY A 34 -9.05 22.85 -21.24
C GLY A 34 -8.23 21.58 -21.37
N GLU A 35 -7.04 21.68 -21.94
CA GLU A 35 -6.00 20.67 -21.74
C GLU A 35 -5.87 20.42 -20.24
N ASN A 36 -6.36 19.27 -19.76
CA ASN A 36 -5.85 18.69 -18.54
C ASN A 36 -5.03 17.48 -18.95
N ILE A 37 -3.81 17.78 -19.38
CA ILE A 37 -2.70 16.84 -19.25
C ILE A 37 -2.66 16.50 -17.76
N ILE A 38 -2.84 15.21 -17.48
CA ILE A 38 -2.69 14.61 -16.16
C ILE A 38 -1.22 14.80 -15.78
N ASP A 39 -0.91 15.93 -15.14
CA ASP A 39 0.32 16.07 -14.39
C ASP A 39 0.03 15.55 -12.98
N SER A 40 0.59 14.38 -12.69
CA SER A 40 0.61 13.76 -11.37
C SER A 40 1.55 14.54 -10.46
N SER A 41 1.25 15.83 -10.25
CA SER A 41 1.91 16.63 -9.25
C SER A 41 1.30 16.25 -7.92
N ARG A 42 2.09 15.58 -7.08
CA ARG A 42 1.81 15.41 -5.66
C ARG A 42 1.50 16.80 -5.08
N GLN A 43 0.21 17.14 -4.98
CA GLN A 43 -0.22 18.23 -4.13
C GLN A 43 0.10 17.79 -2.70
N VAL A 44 1.28 18.21 -2.24
CA VAL A 44 1.56 18.35 -0.82
C VAL A 44 0.59 19.43 -0.36
N VAL A 45 -0.58 19.01 0.11
CA VAL A 45 -1.45 19.87 0.88
C VAL A 45 -0.68 20.16 2.16
N ASP A 46 -0.13 21.37 2.24
CA ASP A 46 0.48 21.90 3.45
C ASP A 46 -0.65 22.15 4.46
N VAL A 47 -1.12 21.08 5.10
CA VAL A 47 -2.08 21.16 6.20
C VAL A 47 -1.32 21.75 7.37
N SER A 48 -1.55 23.04 7.63
CA SER A 48 -1.14 23.70 8.86
C SER A 48 -1.57 22.84 10.06
N PRO A 49 -0.64 22.32 10.89
CA PRO A 49 -0.96 21.42 12.01
C PRO A 49 -1.68 22.12 13.17
N ASN A 50 -2.05 23.40 13.02
CA ASN A 50 -2.37 24.29 14.13
C ASN A 50 -3.86 24.39 14.45
N GLN A 51 -4.63 23.30 14.31
CA GLN A 51 -5.94 23.20 14.95
C GLN A 51 -5.87 22.24 16.14
N PRO A 52 -5.71 22.76 17.37
CA PRO A 52 -5.72 21.93 18.56
C PRO A 52 -7.10 21.29 18.71
N GLY A 53 -7.16 19.97 18.56
CA GLY A 53 -8.36 19.17 18.82
C GLY A 53 -8.88 18.31 17.65
N GLY A 54 -8.33 18.44 16.44
CA GLY A 54 -8.69 17.59 15.30
C GLY A 54 -7.76 16.39 15.11
N SER A 55 -8.31 15.22 14.77
CA SER A 55 -7.49 14.10 14.28
C SER A 55 -6.83 14.50 12.97
N THR A 56 -5.52 14.30 12.84
CA THR A 56 -4.83 14.45 11.55
C THR A 56 -5.19 13.29 10.61
N ALA A 57 -4.93 13.47 9.32
CA ALA A 57 -4.90 12.34 8.39
C ALA A 57 -3.78 11.36 8.76
N TYR A 58 -3.92 10.10 8.34
CA TYR A 58 -2.84 9.12 8.47
C TYR A 58 -1.66 9.50 7.58
N GLN A 59 -0.48 9.51 8.18
CA GLN A 59 0.80 9.63 7.52
C GLN A 59 1.43 8.24 7.41
N TYR A 60 1.92 7.90 6.23
CA TYR A 60 2.70 6.68 6.02
C TYR A 60 4.07 6.83 6.69
N THR A 61 4.44 5.87 7.54
CA THR A 61 5.70 5.91 8.30
C THR A 61 6.70 4.84 7.88
N GLY A 62 6.31 3.92 7.00
CA GLY A 62 7.20 2.89 6.47
C GLY A 62 6.50 1.55 6.30
N SER A 63 7.23 0.56 5.82
CA SER A 63 6.72 -0.80 5.64
C SER A 63 7.83 -1.82 5.76
N GLU A 64 7.48 -3.02 6.19
CA GLU A 64 8.45 -4.10 6.43
C GLU A 64 7.83 -5.48 6.27
N TRP A 65 8.68 -6.48 6.08
CA TRP A 65 8.28 -7.87 6.20
C TRP A 65 7.93 -8.17 7.65
N LEU A 66 6.86 -8.92 7.85
CA LEU A 66 6.40 -9.29 9.18
C LEU A 66 7.41 -10.24 9.84
N ASP A 67 8.04 -9.78 10.91
CA ASP A 67 8.92 -10.60 11.74
C ASP A 67 8.09 -11.46 12.69
N ILE A 68 8.06 -12.77 12.43
CA ILE A 68 7.32 -13.74 13.22
C ILE A 68 7.83 -13.82 14.66
N THR A 69 9.10 -13.49 14.91
CA THR A 69 9.65 -13.49 16.27
C THR A 69 9.05 -12.39 17.15
N GLN A 70 8.45 -11.36 16.53
CA GLN A 70 7.70 -10.31 17.21
C GLN A 70 6.23 -10.68 17.45
N ILE A 71 5.75 -11.82 16.97
CA ILE A 71 4.36 -12.26 17.15
C ILE A 71 4.27 -13.25 18.31
N PHE A 72 3.37 -12.99 19.25
CA PHE A 72 3.18 -13.85 20.42
C PHE A 72 1.71 -14.04 20.75
N GLN A 73 1.40 -15.11 21.48
CA GLN A 73 0.04 -15.44 21.92
C GLN A 73 -0.09 -15.25 23.42
N LYS A 74 -1.20 -14.65 23.86
CA LYS A 74 -1.59 -14.52 25.28
C LYS A 74 -3.11 -14.63 25.40
N ASN A 75 -3.61 -15.50 26.29
CA ASN A 75 -5.04 -15.71 26.52
C ASN A 75 -5.84 -15.96 25.21
N ASN A 76 -5.33 -16.85 24.37
CA ASN A 76 -5.89 -17.17 23.05
C ASN A 76 -6.00 -15.98 22.06
N THR A 77 -5.27 -14.89 22.33
CA THR A 77 -5.19 -13.72 21.45
C THR A 77 -3.76 -13.59 20.94
N VAL A 78 -3.61 -13.32 19.65
CA VAL A 78 -2.30 -13.14 19.00
C VAL A 78 -2.01 -11.66 18.84
N TYR A 79 -0.81 -11.26 19.21
CA TYR A 79 -0.34 -9.88 19.24
C TYR A 79 0.93 -9.72 18.42
N LEU A 80 1.09 -8.54 17.82
CA LEU A 80 2.36 -8.05 17.31
C LEU A 80 3.02 -7.17 18.38
N ARG A 81 4.26 -7.52 18.75
CA ARG A 81 5.12 -6.73 19.61
C ARG A 81 5.61 -5.50 18.85
N LEU A 82 5.42 -4.32 19.41
CA LEU A 82 5.83 -3.04 18.83
C LEU A 82 7.12 -2.47 19.44
N ALA A 83 7.49 -2.95 20.63
CA ALA A 83 8.68 -2.57 21.35
C ALA A 83 9.21 -3.75 22.18
N PRO A 84 10.51 -3.76 22.55
CA PRO A 84 11.04 -4.75 23.47
C PRO A 84 10.24 -4.86 24.77
N GLU A 85 10.19 -6.04 25.35
CA GLU A 85 9.51 -6.24 26.62
C GLU A 85 10.25 -5.50 27.74
N GLY A 86 9.48 -4.81 28.58
CA GLY A 86 10.03 -3.93 29.62
C GLY A 86 10.50 -2.56 29.11
N ALA A 87 10.37 -2.25 27.81
CA ALA A 87 10.62 -0.91 27.31
C ALA A 87 9.71 0.12 28.01
N MET A 88 10.34 1.11 28.64
CA MET A 88 9.65 2.28 29.16
C MET A 88 9.30 3.22 28.01
N ASP A 89 8.18 3.94 28.13
CA ASP A 89 7.75 4.97 27.18
C ASP A 89 7.65 4.48 25.73
N ALA A 90 7.13 3.27 25.53
CA ALA A 90 6.97 2.66 24.20
C ALA A 90 5.53 2.17 23.98
N PRO A 91 5.06 2.05 22.72
CA PRO A 91 3.73 1.53 22.43
C PRO A 91 3.61 0.08 22.89
N GLY A 92 2.47 -0.23 23.52
CA GLY A 92 2.11 -1.60 23.85
C GLY A 92 1.89 -2.47 22.61
N PRO A 93 1.87 -3.81 22.78
CA PRO A 93 1.61 -4.72 21.66
C PRO A 93 0.21 -4.49 21.07
N VAL A 94 0.06 -4.76 19.77
CA VAL A 94 -1.20 -4.60 19.05
C VAL A 94 -1.82 -5.96 18.72
N VAL A 95 -3.13 -6.09 18.91
CA VAL A 95 -3.87 -7.32 18.58
C VAL A 95 -3.89 -7.51 17.06
N LEU A 96 -3.54 -8.70 16.58
CA LEU A 96 -3.61 -9.00 15.15
C LEU A 96 -5.07 -9.16 14.67
N PRO A 97 -5.37 -8.85 13.40
CA PRO A 97 -6.68 -9.11 12.81
C PRO A 97 -7.14 -10.55 13.03
N LYS A 98 -8.45 -10.76 13.26
CA LYS A 98 -9.00 -12.09 13.59
C LYS A 98 -8.54 -13.19 12.63
N LYS A 99 -8.54 -12.92 11.32
CA LYS A 99 -8.07 -13.86 10.30
C LYS A 99 -6.62 -14.29 10.53
N MET A 100 -5.74 -13.35 10.86
CA MET A 100 -4.33 -13.63 11.14
C MET A 100 -4.16 -14.38 12.45
N ASN A 101 -4.92 -14.02 13.49
CA ASN A 101 -4.95 -14.72 14.77
C ASN A 101 -5.33 -16.22 14.56
N ASP A 102 -6.45 -16.47 13.88
CA ASP A 102 -6.93 -17.83 13.58
C ASP A 102 -5.91 -18.65 12.76
N LEU A 103 -5.19 -18.00 11.83
CA LEU A 103 -4.14 -18.65 11.03
C LEU A 103 -2.91 -18.97 11.89
N PHE A 104 -2.43 -18.01 12.70
CA PHE A 104 -1.24 -18.17 13.51
C PHE A 104 -1.40 -19.25 14.59
N ILE A 105 -2.58 -19.33 15.23
CA ILE A 105 -2.89 -20.39 16.21
C ILE A 105 -2.79 -21.79 15.57
N LYS A 106 -3.19 -21.94 14.29
CA LYS A 106 -3.09 -23.21 13.57
C LYS A 106 -1.66 -23.57 13.20
N ASN A 107 -0.88 -22.58 12.76
CA ASN A 107 0.52 -22.75 12.38
C ASN A 107 1.24 -21.41 12.45
N THR A 108 2.18 -21.28 13.39
CA THR A 108 2.92 -20.03 13.63
C THR A 108 3.73 -19.56 12.41
N ASN A 109 4.17 -20.48 11.55
CA ASN A 109 4.94 -20.17 10.35
C ASN A 109 4.10 -19.66 9.18
N ILE A 110 2.76 -19.69 9.27
CA ILE A 110 1.87 -19.36 8.14
C ILE A 110 1.96 -17.89 7.71
N LEU A 111 2.36 -17.02 8.63
CA LEU A 111 2.53 -15.59 8.39
C LEU A 111 3.93 -15.25 7.84
N LYS A 112 4.83 -16.23 7.66
CA LYS A 112 6.16 -15.97 7.09
C LYS A 112 6.03 -15.41 5.67
N GLY A 113 6.79 -14.35 5.39
CA GLY A 113 6.73 -13.65 4.10
C GLY A 113 5.47 -12.82 3.91
N TRP A 114 4.74 -12.49 4.98
CA TRP A 114 3.71 -11.46 4.95
C TRP A 114 4.34 -10.07 5.11
N TYR A 115 3.62 -9.05 4.68
CA TYR A 115 4.10 -7.67 4.64
C TYR A 115 3.19 -6.75 5.45
N MET A 116 3.76 -5.69 6.03
CA MET A 116 3.04 -4.73 6.86
C MET A 116 3.37 -3.30 6.46
N TYR A 117 2.34 -2.49 6.23
CA TYR A 117 2.45 -1.03 6.07
C TYR A 117 2.11 -0.34 7.39
N LYS A 118 2.92 0.64 7.77
CA LYS A 118 2.81 1.40 9.02
C LYS A 118 2.33 2.80 8.72
N TYR A 119 1.41 3.27 9.55
CA TYR A 119 0.87 4.61 9.52
C TYR A 119 0.78 5.18 10.91
N MET A 120 0.77 6.50 11.00
CA MET A 120 0.53 7.22 12.24
C MET A 120 -0.40 8.40 11.99
N ARG A 121 -1.16 8.80 13.00
CA ARG A 121 -1.83 10.11 13.04
C ARG A 121 -1.83 10.62 14.46
N TYR A 122 -1.92 11.93 14.63
CA TYR A 122 -2.24 12.50 15.92
C TYR A 122 -3.76 12.50 16.09
N ILE A 123 -4.24 11.89 17.17
CA ILE A 123 -5.63 12.02 17.61
C ILE A 123 -5.79 13.18 18.59
N LYS A 124 -4.72 13.53 19.31
CA LYS A 124 -4.61 14.76 20.10
C LYS A 124 -3.17 15.26 20.03
N TYR A 125 -2.93 16.24 19.16
CA TYR A 125 -1.60 16.80 18.97
C TYR A 125 -1.12 17.60 20.20
N PRO A 126 0.17 17.51 20.59
CA PRO A 126 1.19 16.59 20.09
C PRO A 126 1.27 15.28 20.90
N ASN A 127 0.43 15.07 21.91
CA ASN A 127 0.70 14.04 22.93
C ASN A 127 0.16 12.66 22.61
N VAL A 128 -0.85 12.53 21.75
CA VAL A 128 -1.54 11.25 21.54
C VAL A 128 -1.57 10.90 20.08
N GLN A 129 -0.95 9.77 19.77
CA GLN A 129 -0.87 9.19 18.45
C GLN A 129 -1.71 7.91 18.37
N GLU A 130 -2.23 7.64 17.18
CA GLU A 130 -2.72 6.31 16.83
C GLU A 130 -1.78 5.72 15.78
N LEU A 131 -1.22 4.55 16.10
CA LEU A 131 -0.41 3.74 15.20
C LEU A 131 -1.34 2.76 14.48
N ARG A 132 -1.20 2.66 13.17
CA ARG A 132 -2.00 1.76 12.33
C ARG A 132 -1.09 0.87 11.50
N PHE A 133 -1.47 -0.39 11.38
CA PHE A 133 -0.74 -1.44 10.69
C PHE A 133 -1.68 -2.15 9.72
N ASP A 134 -1.39 -2.06 8.43
CA ASP A 134 -2.14 -2.77 7.39
C ASP A 134 -1.34 -3.99 6.93
N PHE A 135 -1.94 -5.16 7.04
CA PHE A 135 -1.28 -6.44 6.80
C PHE A 135 -1.65 -7.01 5.43
N TYR A 136 -0.65 -7.54 4.74
CA TYR A 136 -0.78 -8.14 3.42
C TYR A 136 -0.12 -9.51 3.42
N ASP A 137 -0.74 -10.48 2.74
CA ASP A 137 -0.12 -11.80 2.58
C ASP A 137 1.02 -11.78 1.56
N LYS A 138 1.65 -12.95 1.36
CA LYS A 138 2.74 -13.14 0.39
C LYS A 138 2.36 -12.79 -1.07
N ASN A 139 1.07 -12.75 -1.39
CA ASN A 139 0.56 -12.39 -2.72
C ASN A 139 0.15 -10.91 -2.77
N GLN A 140 0.51 -10.11 -1.76
CA GLN A 140 0.10 -8.72 -1.59
C GLN A 140 -1.42 -8.53 -1.52
N GLN A 141 -2.17 -9.54 -1.06
CA GLN A 141 -3.59 -9.38 -0.77
C GLN A 141 -3.76 -8.85 0.63
N TYR A 142 -4.57 -7.81 0.80
CA TYR A 142 -4.89 -7.22 2.09
C TYR A 142 -5.62 -8.20 3.01
N GLN A 143 -5.20 -8.27 4.28
CA GLN A 143 -5.65 -9.27 5.26
C GLN A 143 -6.29 -8.65 6.50
N GLY A 144 -6.16 -7.33 6.67
CA GLY A 144 -6.76 -6.60 7.78
C GLY A 144 -5.87 -5.48 8.28
N THR A 145 -6.46 -4.66 9.14
CA THR A 145 -5.80 -3.56 9.84
C THR A 145 -5.81 -3.85 11.34
N ALA A 146 -4.74 -3.46 12.01
CA ALA A 146 -4.73 -3.29 13.46
C ALA A 146 -4.27 -1.87 13.83
N SER A 147 -4.78 -1.34 14.93
CA SER A 147 -4.35 -0.04 15.44
C SER A 147 -4.21 -0.05 16.96
N THR A 148 -3.38 0.84 17.47
CA THR A 148 -3.20 1.07 18.91
C THR A 148 -2.92 2.53 19.18
N THR A 149 -3.39 3.02 20.32
CA THR A 149 -3.12 4.39 20.77
C THR A 149 -1.84 4.40 21.61
N TYR A 150 -1.01 5.42 21.38
CA TYR A 150 0.24 5.64 22.10
C TYR A 150 0.31 7.08 22.61
N TRP A 151 0.64 7.22 23.88
CA TRP A 151 0.85 8.50 24.54
C TRP A 151 2.35 8.79 24.50
N LEU A 152 2.72 9.88 23.84
CA LEU A 152 4.10 10.36 23.88
C LEU A 152 4.44 10.80 25.31
N PRO A 153 5.65 10.48 25.79
CA PRO A 153 6.13 10.92 27.11
C PRO A 153 6.22 12.45 27.20
#